data_AF-A0A1Q8VHD3-F1
#
_entry.id   AF-A0A1Q8VHD3-F1
#
_cell.length_a   1.000
_cell.length_b   1.000
_cell.length_c   1.000
_cell.angle_alpha   90.00
_cell.angle_beta   90.00
_cell.angle_gamma   90.00
#
_symmetry.space_group_name_H-M   'P 1'
#
loop_
_entity.id
_entity.type
_entity.pdbx_description
1 polymer ?
#
loop_
_entity_poly.entity_id
_entity_poly.type
_entity_poly.pdbx_seq_one_letter_code
_entity_poly.pdbx_strand_id
1 'polypeptide(L)'
;MQIWLVISVFVYLLLWRPLVLGGGVPPTAVLVPLAIGLAQGSRYITVWRSDTTGPQRYASPILSPVATLWSALILRPLRVWGMVTSTKMGWNTRQQVEVTSQ
;
A
#
# COMPACT_ATOMS: atom_id res chain seq x y z
N MET A 1 7.54 -3.57 -14.04
CA MET A 1 8.95 -3.24 -13.70
C MET A 1 9.07 -2.23 -12.55
N GLN A 2 8.37 -1.10 -12.58
CA GLN A 2 8.44 -0.03 -11.56
C GLN A 2 8.17 -0.48 -10.10
N ILE A 3 7.20 -1.37 -9.88
CA ILE A 3 6.82 -1.84 -8.54
C ILE A 3 7.94 -2.62 -7.85
N TRP A 4 8.68 -3.44 -8.61
CA TRP A 4 9.79 -4.24 -8.09
C TRP A 4 10.95 -3.36 -7.67
N LEU A 5 11.28 -2.35 -8.48
CA LEU A 5 12.35 -1.40 -8.18
C LEU A 5 12.06 -0.61 -6.90
N VAL A 6 10.81 -0.13 -6.73
CA VAL A 6 10.40 0.58 -5.51
C VAL A 6 10.45 -0.32 -4.27
N ILE A 7 10.02 -1.58 -4.38
CA ILE A 7 10.09 -2.54 -3.26
C ILE A 7 11.54 -2.88 -2.91
N SER A 8 12.40 -3.13 -3.90
CA SER A 8 13.81 -3.43 -3.68
C SER A 8 14.56 -2.28 -3.02
N VAL A 9 14.33 -1.03 -3.45
CA VAL A 9 14.93 0.16 -2.83
C VAL A 9 14.43 0.35 -1.40
N PHE A 10 13.14 0.13 -1.15
CA PHE A 10 12.55 0.22 0.20
C PHE A 10 13.15 -0.82 1.14
N VAL A 11 13.25 -2.08 0.71
CA VAL A 11 13.86 -3.17 1.48
C VAL A 11 15.35 -2.90 1.73
N TYR A 12 16.09 -2.41 0.73
CA TYR A 12 17.50 -2.07 0.89
C TYR A 12 17.71 -0.96 1.93
N LEU A 13 16.91 0.11 1.87
CA LEU A 13 17.07 1.27 2.76
C LEU A 13 16.60 1.01 4.20
N LEU A 14 15.54 0.22 4.39
CA LEU A 14 14.92 -0.02 5.71
C LEU A 14 15.40 -1.29 6.40
N LEU A 15 15.74 -2.34 5.67
CA LEU A 15 16.17 -3.63 6.26
C LEU A 15 17.68 -3.82 6.10
N TRP A 16 18.22 -3.69 4.89
CA TRP A 16 19.62 -4.06 4.62
C TRP A 16 20.63 -3.06 5.22
N ARG A 17 20.40 -1.76 5.00
CA ARG A 17 21.29 -0.69 5.46
C ARG A 17 21.50 -0.65 6.98
N PRO A 18 20.45 -0.69 7.83
CA PRO A 18 20.66 -0.70 9.28
C PRO A 18 21.27 -2.02 9.80
N LEU A 19 20.99 -3.15 9.13
CA LEU A 19 21.50 -4.45 9.53
C LEU A 19 23.01 -4.62 9.22
N VAL A 20 23.49 -4.03 8.12
CA VAL A 20 24.88 -4.21 7.64
C VAL A 20 25.81 -3.07 8.06
N LEU A 21 25.34 -1.82 8.09
CA LEU A 21 26.20 -0.66 8.40
C LEU A 21 26.07 -0.17 9.85
N GLY A 22 25.16 -0.71 10.66
CA GLY A 22 24.94 -0.27 12.05
C GLY A 22 24.44 1.18 12.21
N GLY A 23 24.35 1.94 11.11
CA GLY A 23 23.74 3.26 11.07
C GLY A 23 22.21 3.14 11.01
N GLY A 24 21.52 3.88 11.87
CA GLY A 24 20.06 3.92 11.90
C GLY A 24 19.42 4.20 10.54
N VAL A 25 18.13 3.87 10.41
CA VAL A 25 17.35 4.17 9.21
C VAL A 25 17.47 5.66 8.90
N PRO A 26 17.89 6.05 7.68
CA PRO A 26 18.07 7.45 7.34
C PRO A 26 16.70 8.13 7.44
N PRO A 27 16.56 9.25 8.16
CA PRO A 27 15.27 9.90 8.39
C PRO A 27 14.54 10.20 7.08
N THR A 28 15.29 10.50 6.01
CA THR A 28 14.78 10.74 4.66
C THR A 28 14.01 9.56 4.08
N ALA A 29 14.38 8.30 4.38
CA ALA A 29 13.67 7.13 3.89
C ALA A 29 12.25 7.00 4.48
N VAL A 30 12.00 7.63 5.64
CA VAL A 30 10.68 7.69 6.27
C VAL A 30 9.97 8.98 5.88
N LEU A 31 10.67 10.11 5.90
CA LEU A 31 10.10 11.44 5.62
C LEU A 31 9.57 11.58 4.19
N VAL A 32 10.25 11.01 3.19
CA VAL A 32 9.83 11.11 1.77
C VAL A 32 8.47 10.46 1.52
N PRO A 33 8.24 9.17 1.84
CA PRO A 33 6.92 8.55 1.65
C PRO A 33 5.84 9.21 2.52
N LEU A 34 6.20 9.74 3.70
CA LEU A 34 5.27 10.44 4.58
C LEU A 34 4.83 11.79 3.98
N ALA A 35 5.78 12.56 3.41
CA ALA A 35 5.50 13.79 2.68
C ALA A 35 4.66 13.54 1.42
N ILE A 36 4.95 12.48 0.68
CA ILE A 36 4.16 12.06 -0.49
C ILE A 36 2.73 11.68 -0.08
N GLY A 37 2.56 10.95 1.03
CA GLY A 37 1.23 10.61 1.57
C GLY A 37 0.43 11.85 1.96
N LEU A 38 1.07 12.81 2.63
CA LEU A 38 0.46 14.10 2.97
C LEU A 38 0.10 14.92 1.73
N ALA A 39 0.98 14.97 0.72
CA ALA A 39 0.71 15.65 -0.54
C ALA A 39 -0.48 15.02 -1.29
N GLN A 40 -0.61 13.69 -1.28
CA GLN A 40 -1.78 13.00 -1.84
C GLN A 40 -3.06 13.28 -1.02
N GLY A 41 -2.93 13.42 0.30
CA GLY A 41 -4.00 13.79 1.22
C GLY A 41 -4.44 15.26 1.14
N SER A 42 -3.60 16.15 0.61
CA SER A 42 -3.88 17.59 0.53
C SER A 42 -5.19 17.93 -0.19
N ARG A 43 -5.57 17.12 -1.18
CA ARG A 43 -6.83 17.25 -1.95
C ARG A 43 -8.09 17.27 -1.08
N TYR A 44 -8.06 16.59 0.08
CA TYR A 44 -9.18 16.58 1.02
C TYR A 44 -9.33 17.91 1.77
N ILE A 45 -8.27 18.70 1.84
CA ILE A 45 -8.28 20.05 2.41
C ILE A 45 -8.62 21.06 1.31
N THR A 46 -8.14 20.90 0.08
CA THR A 46 -8.34 21.90 -0.99
C THR A 46 -9.77 21.91 -1.56
N VAL A 47 -10.42 20.74 -1.62
CA VAL A 47 -11.76 20.62 -2.22
C VAL A 47 -12.83 20.69 -1.13
N TRP A 48 -13.72 21.68 -1.23
CA TRP A 48 -14.87 21.82 -0.34
C TRP A 48 -15.94 20.76 -0.66
N ARG A 49 -16.40 20.02 0.35
CA ARG A 49 -17.54 19.09 0.24
C ARG A 49 -18.56 19.39 1.32
N SER A 50 -19.82 19.55 0.90
CA SER A 50 -20.96 19.82 1.77
C SER A 50 -21.24 18.68 2.75
N ASP A 51 -20.82 17.45 2.43
CA ASP A 51 -21.09 16.24 3.21
C ASP A 51 -20.01 15.92 4.27
N THR A 52 -19.02 16.79 4.46
CA THR A 52 -17.90 16.56 5.39
C THR A 52 -17.92 17.53 6.56
N THR A 53 -17.93 17.00 7.78
CA THR A 53 -17.79 17.83 8.98
C THR A 53 -16.35 18.35 9.12
N GLY A 54 -16.18 19.57 9.64
CA GLY A 54 -14.87 20.21 9.85
C GLY A 54 -13.77 19.28 10.42
N PRO A 55 -14.02 18.51 11.50
CA PRO A 55 -13.01 17.59 12.04
C PRO A 55 -12.66 16.41 11.11
N GLN A 56 -13.60 15.88 10.32
CA GLN A 56 -13.32 14.80 9.37
C GLN A 56 -12.40 15.26 8.23
N ARG A 57 -12.47 16.54 7.86
CA ARG A 57 -11.62 17.17 6.84
C ARG A 57 -10.15 17.21 7.24
N TYR A 58 -9.86 17.44 8.53
CA TYR A 58 -8.49 17.45 9.07
C TYR A 58 -8.01 16.05 9.48
N ALA A 59 -8.92 15.16 9.90
CA ALA A 59 -8.56 13.78 10.23
C ALA A 59 -8.11 12.98 8.98
N SER A 60 -8.76 13.19 7.84
CA SER A 60 -8.47 12.49 6.58
C SER A 60 -7.01 12.61 6.10
N PRO A 61 -6.41 13.82 6.01
CA PRO A 61 -5.01 13.99 5.63
C PRO A 61 -4.03 13.45 6.68
N ILE A 62 -4.39 13.45 7.97
CA ILE A 62 -3.57 12.84 9.05
C ILE A 62 -3.59 11.31 8.97
N LEU A 63 -4.75 10.74 8.63
CA LEU A 63 -4.92 9.30 8.43
C LEU A 63 -4.30 8.80 7.12
N SER A 64 -4.11 9.67 6.13
CA SER A 64 -3.52 9.32 4.83
C SER A 64 -2.10 8.72 4.91
N PRO A 65 -1.12 9.31 5.63
CA PRO A 65 0.19 8.69 5.82
C PRO A 65 0.12 7.41 6.65
N VAL A 66 -0.78 7.32 7.64
CA VAL A 66 -1.00 6.09 8.43
C VAL A 66 -1.52 4.96 7.52
N ALA A 67 -2.51 5.25 6.69
CA ALA A 67 -3.05 4.31 5.71
C ALA A 67 -2.00 3.93 4.65
N THR A 68 -1.11 4.86 4.29
CA THR A 68 0.00 4.60 3.36
C THR A 68 1.01 3.64 3.98
N LEU A 69 1.39 3.85 5.25
CA LEU A 69 2.27 2.95 6.01
C LEU A 69 1.64 1.57 6.17
N TRP A 70 0.37 1.50 6.60
CA TRP A 70 -0.38 0.25 6.73
C TRP A 70 -0.45 -0.51 5.40
N SER A 71 -0.72 0.21 4.31
CA SER A 71 -0.74 -0.36 2.97
C SER A 71 0.62 -0.88 2.55
N ALA A 72 1.69 -0.13 2.84
CA ALA A 72 3.06 -0.51 2.47
C ALA A 72 3.56 -1.73 3.25
N LEU A 73 3.30 -1.77 4.56
CA LEU A 73 3.86 -2.78 5.47
C LEU A 73 3.02 -4.05 5.54
N ILE A 74 1.69 -3.97 5.40
CA ILE A 74 0.79 -5.12 5.63
C ILE A 74 0.08 -5.50 4.35
N LEU A 75 -0.66 -4.57 3.73
CA LEU A 75 -1.53 -4.92 2.61
C LEU A 75 -0.75 -5.32 1.34
N ARG A 76 0.41 -4.68 1.09
CA ARG A 76 1.26 -5.02 -0.05
C ARG A 76 1.86 -6.42 0.06
N PRO A 77 2.52 -6.81 1.17
CA PRO A 77 2.94 -8.19 1.36
C PRO A 77 1.79 -9.18 1.28
N LEU A 78 0.64 -8.87 1.90
CA LEU A 78 -0.54 -9.73 1.84
C LEU A 78 -1.06 -9.92 0.42
N ARG A 79 -1.04 -8.87 -0.40
CA ARG A 79 -1.45 -8.95 -1.82
C ARG A 79 -0.48 -9.78 -2.64
N VAL A 80 0.83 -9.64 -2.42
CA VAL A 80 1.84 -10.49 -3.07
C VAL A 80 1.65 -11.95 -2.65
N TRP A 81 1.43 -12.19 -1.37
CA TRP A 81 1.13 -13.53 -0.86
C TRP A 81 -0.14 -14.10 -1.50
N GLY A 82 -1.21 -13.30 -1.60
CA GLY A 82 -2.44 -13.64 -2.31
C GLY A 82 -2.21 -14.00 -3.78
N MET A 83 -1.39 -13.25 -4.51
CA MET A 83 -1.04 -13.59 -5.91
C MET A 83 -0.28 -14.92 -6.00
N VAL A 84 0.64 -15.17 -5.06
CA VAL A 84 1.41 -16.42 -4.98
C VAL A 84 0.53 -17.60 -4.58
N THR A 85 -0.49 -17.41 -3.75
CA THR A 85 -1.43 -18.48 -3.39
C THR A 85 -2.51 -18.68 -4.45
N SER A 86 -3.00 -17.63 -5.11
CA SER A 86 -3.93 -17.74 -6.23
C SER A 86 -3.34 -18.49 -7.42
N THR A 87 -2.03 -18.38 -7.68
CA THR A 87 -1.36 -19.19 -8.70
C THR A 87 -1.33 -20.68 -8.35
N LYS A 88 -1.33 -21.04 -7.06
CA LYS A 88 -1.45 -22.43 -6.60
C LYS A 88 -2.88 -22.96 -6.65
N MET A 89 -3.88 -22.07 -6.55
CA MET A 89 -5.28 -22.46 -6.48
C MET A 89 -5.81 -23.02 -7.81
N GLY A 90 -5.13 -22.73 -8.92
CA GLY A 90 -5.53 -23.17 -10.26
C GLY A 90 -6.86 -22.55 -10.72
N TRP A 91 -7.09 -22.53 -12.03
CA TRP A 91 -8.39 -22.16 -12.56
C TRP A 91 -9.33 -23.36 -12.40
N ASN A 92 -10.13 -23.38 -11.33
CA ASN A 92 -11.19 -24.38 -11.16
C ASN A 92 -12.39 -23.98 -12.02
N THR A 93 -12.24 -24.05 -13.34
CA THR A 93 -13.37 -24.01 -14.26
C THR A 93 -14.11 -25.32 -14.04
N ARG A 94 -15.35 -25.26 -13.53
CA ARG A 94 -16.20 -26.45 -13.39
C ARG A 94 -16.19 -27.21 -14.71
N GLN A 95 -15.75 -28.45 -14.70
CA GLN A 95 -15.70 -29.29 -15.90
C GLN A 95 -17.08 -29.80 -16.33
N GLN A 96 -18.08 -29.70 -15.44
CA GLN A 96 -19.46 -30.07 -15.74
C GLN A 96 -20.35 -28.84 -15.67
N VAL A 97 -20.98 -28.52 -16.81
CA VAL A 97 -22.08 -27.57 -16.91
C VAL A 97 -23.36 -28.35 -16.60
N GLU A 98 -24.00 -28.05 -15.47
CA GLU A 98 -25.24 -28.72 -15.01
C GLU A 98 -26.48 -28.35 -15.85
N VAL A 99 -26.32 -27.48 -16.85
CA VAL A 99 -27.44 -27.01 -17.69
C VAL A 99 -27.39 -27.71 -19.04
N THR A 100 -28.08 -28.83 -19.17
CA THR A 100 -28.59 -29.29 -20.47
C THR A 100 -29.82 -28.43 -20.77
N SER A 101 -29.72 -27.53 -21.75
CA SER A 101 -30.91 -26.90 -22.32
C SER A 101 -31.74 -28.00 -22.99
N GLN A 102 -33.01 -28.09 -22.57
CA GLN A 102 -34.02 -28.97 -23.15
C GLN A 102 -34.22 -28.73 -24.64
#